data_AF-A0A1X1BNL5-F1
#
_entry.id   AF-A0A1X1BNL5-F1
#
_cell.length_a   1.000
_cell.length_b   1.000
_cell.length_c   1.000
_cell.angle_alpha   90.00
_cell.angle_beta   90.00
_cell.angle_gamma   90.00
#
_symmetry.space_group_name_H-M   'P 1'
#
loop_
_entity.id
_entity.type
_entity.pdbx_description
1 polymer ?
#
loop_
_entity_poly.entity_id
_entity_poly.type
_entity_poly.pdbx_seq_one_letter_code
_entity_poly.pdbx_strand_id
1 'polypeptide(L)'
;MPESINVHVLPCLIKEPGPADVERGFTDKVFILGSPTVETEVELGGFTLRDICGSVADEVPFLLDTTEHLEQNVYTSQHGSDPLLGADRLCTFLRGRCLRGSRLNLDALGCRMAVVEASASSSRKTPLARNTSIPCQLVRETAAIESLTVWDRDTDISPIAPLLEGYKHLAVAFAVCTSCNC
;
A
#
# COMPACT_ATOMS: atom_id res chain seq x y z
N MET A 1 18.38 -12.21 15.48
CA MET A 1 17.96 -11.32 14.39
C MET A 1 16.69 -10.62 14.84
N PRO A 2 16.51 -9.31 14.60
CA PRO A 2 15.23 -8.65 14.86
C PRO A 2 14.13 -9.35 14.05
N GLU A 3 12.94 -9.45 14.63
CA GLU A 3 11.78 -10.06 14.00
C GLU A 3 11.36 -9.23 12.77
N SER A 4 10.99 -9.89 11.68
CA SER A 4 10.46 -9.23 10.49
C SER A 4 8.95 -9.07 10.62
N ILE A 5 8.45 -7.87 10.32
CA ILE A 5 7.03 -7.54 10.52
C ILE A 5 6.39 -6.93 9.28
N ASN A 6 5.07 -7.13 9.15
CA ASN A 6 4.24 -6.50 8.13
C ASN A 6 3.54 -5.27 8.71
N VAL A 7 3.58 -4.15 7.98
CA VAL A 7 3.02 -2.87 8.42
C VAL A 7 1.88 -2.45 7.49
N HIS A 8 0.76 -2.04 8.10
CA HIS A 8 -0.41 -1.50 7.39
C HIS A 8 -0.63 -0.04 7.79
N VAL A 9 -0.58 0.85 6.80
CA VAL A 9 -0.90 2.27 6.98
C VAL A 9 -2.36 2.49 6.63
N LEU A 10 -3.19 2.76 7.64
CA LEU A 10 -4.63 2.91 7.49
C LEU A 10 -5.01 4.38 7.21
N PRO A 11 -6.09 4.64 6.45
CA PRO A 11 -6.57 6.00 6.17
C PRO A 11 -7.40 6.57 7.35
N CYS A 12 -7.10 6.14 8.58
CA CYS A 12 -7.83 6.54 9.77
C CYS A 12 -6.93 6.54 11.01
N LEU A 13 -7.31 7.37 11.99
CA LEU A 13 -6.61 7.46 13.27
C LEU A 13 -7.23 6.50 14.29
N ILE A 14 -6.41 5.58 14.81
CA ILE A 14 -6.76 4.77 15.98
C ILE A 14 -6.37 5.57 17.23
N LYS A 15 -7.36 5.92 18.06
CA LYS A 15 -7.17 6.83 19.20
C LYS A 15 -6.27 6.27 20.30
N GLU A 16 -6.34 4.97 20.53
CA GLU A 16 -5.63 4.31 21.62
C GLU A 16 -4.53 3.43 21.04
N PRO A 17 -3.25 3.78 21.26
CA PRO A 17 -2.16 2.90 20.89
C PRO A 17 -2.14 1.70 21.84
N GLY A 18 -1.91 0.50 21.31
CA GLY A 18 -1.87 -0.70 22.11
C GLY A 18 -1.78 -1.97 21.27
N PRO A 19 -1.61 -3.13 21.93
CA PRO A 19 -1.62 -4.42 21.25
C PRO A 19 -2.99 -4.67 20.61
N ALA A 20 -2.98 -5.20 19.39
CA ALA A 20 -4.17 -5.60 18.65
C ALA A 20 -3.90 -6.93 17.94
N ASP A 21 -4.94 -7.78 17.86
CA ASP A 21 -4.90 -9.00 17.06
C ASP A 21 -5.11 -8.64 15.57
N VAL A 22 -4.04 -8.13 14.95
CA VAL A 22 -4.05 -7.67 13.55
C VAL A 22 -4.19 -8.84 12.59
N GLU A 23 -3.59 -9.99 12.90
CA GLU A 23 -3.59 -11.17 12.04
C GLU A 23 -5.03 -11.64 11.78
N ARG A 24 -5.75 -12.00 12.85
CA ARG A 24 -7.15 -12.46 12.75
C ARG A 24 -8.13 -11.31 12.48
N GLY A 25 -7.82 -10.13 13.02
CA GLY A 25 -8.69 -8.98 12.93
C GLY A 25 -8.75 -8.36 11.53
N PHE A 26 -7.64 -8.41 10.80
CA PHE A 26 -7.42 -7.64 9.58
C PHE A 26 -6.72 -8.45 8.48
N THR A 27 -5.54 -9.03 8.74
CA THR A 27 -4.69 -9.64 7.72
C THR A 27 -5.35 -10.83 7.04
N ASP A 28 -5.99 -11.71 7.80
CA ASP A 28 -6.69 -12.90 7.27
C ASP A 28 -7.86 -12.55 6.33
N LYS A 29 -8.35 -11.32 6.39
CA LYS A 29 -9.45 -10.82 5.56
C LYS A 29 -8.98 -10.04 4.34
N VAL A 30 -7.67 -9.88 4.16
CA VAL A 30 -7.10 -9.23 2.98
C VAL A 30 -7.16 -10.19 1.81
N PHE A 31 -7.74 -9.76 0.70
CA PHE A 31 -7.75 -10.51 -0.54
C PHE A 31 -7.19 -9.68 -1.69
N ILE A 32 -6.57 -10.37 -2.64
CA ILE A 32 -6.01 -9.78 -3.85
C ILE A 32 -7.12 -9.71 -4.88
N LEU A 33 -7.30 -8.54 -5.46
CA LEU A 33 -8.16 -8.33 -6.59
C LEU A 33 -7.32 -8.58 -7.83
N GLY A 34 -7.55 -9.73 -8.47
CA GLY A 34 -6.86 -10.06 -9.70
C GLY A 34 -7.01 -8.94 -10.74
N SER A 35 -6.02 -8.82 -11.63
CA SER A 35 -6.24 -8.17 -12.94
C SER A 35 -7.49 -8.76 -13.58
N PRO A 36 -8.25 -8.03 -14.42
CA PRO A 36 -9.41 -8.58 -15.11
C PRO A 36 -8.95 -9.64 -16.13
N THR A 37 -8.75 -10.87 -15.65
CA THR A 37 -8.82 -12.08 -16.44
C THR A 37 -10.25 -12.58 -16.32
N VAL A 38 -10.99 -12.38 -17.41
CA VAL A 38 -12.11 -13.17 -17.93
C VAL A 38 -12.75 -14.16 -16.94
N GLU A 39 -14.04 -13.90 -16.69
CA GLU A 39 -15.06 -14.86 -16.27
C GLU A 39 -14.81 -15.65 -14.98
N THR A 40 -15.37 -15.13 -13.89
CA THR A 40 -16.12 -16.00 -12.99
C THR A 40 -17.29 -15.19 -12.45
N GLU A 41 -18.50 -15.66 -12.75
CA GLU A 41 -19.75 -15.06 -12.28
C GLU A 41 -19.68 -14.93 -10.75
N VAL A 42 -19.55 -13.70 -10.25
CA VAL A 42 -19.57 -13.41 -8.82
C VAL A 42 -21.01 -13.54 -8.35
N GLU A 43 -21.31 -14.60 -7.60
CA GLU A 43 -22.58 -14.74 -6.89
C GLU A 43 -22.69 -13.67 -5.82
N LEU A 44 -23.57 -12.69 -6.05
CA LEU A 44 -23.95 -11.69 -5.05
C LEU A 44 -25.10 -12.26 -4.21
N GLY A 45 -24.78 -12.89 -3.10
CA GLY A 45 -25.78 -13.27 -2.09
C GLY A 45 -26.80 -14.32 -2.57
N GLY A 46 -26.36 -15.29 -3.38
CA GLY A 46 -27.22 -16.38 -3.87
C GLY A 46 -28.10 -16.03 -5.07
N PHE A 47 -27.89 -14.86 -5.68
CA PHE A 47 -28.51 -14.48 -6.95
C PHE A 47 -27.40 -14.24 -8.00
N THR A 48 -27.60 -14.81 -9.18
CA THR A 48 -26.77 -14.53 -10.36
C THR A 48 -27.23 -13.24 -11.03
N LEU A 49 -26.35 -12.58 -11.80
CA LEU A 49 -26.77 -11.41 -12.62
C LEU A 49 -27.91 -11.77 -13.58
N ARG A 50 -27.99 -13.03 -14.02
CA ARG A 50 -29.10 -13.55 -14.82
C ARG A 50 -30.44 -13.54 -14.07
N ASP A 51 -30.43 -13.76 -12.75
CA ASP A 51 -31.63 -13.72 -11.91
C ASP A 51 -32.16 -12.29 -11.72
N ILE A 52 -31.28 -11.27 -11.81
CA ILE A 52 -31.64 -9.86 -11.65
C ILE A 52 -32.05 -9.24 -13.00
N CYS A 53 -31.33 -9.57 -14.07
CA CYS A 53 -31.41 -8.88 -15.35
C CYS A 53 -32.27 -9.63 -16.40
N GLY A 54 -32.68 -10.87 -16.14
CA GLY A 54 -33.29 -11.73 -17.14
C GLY A 54 -32.28 -12.20 -18.21
N SER A 55 -32.76 -12.93 -19.21
CA SER A 55 -31.92 -13.48 -20.29
C SER A 55 -31.20 -12.34 -21.03
N VAL A 56 -29.88 -12.29 -20.88
CA VAL A 56 -29.00 -11.43 -21.67
C VAL A 56 -28.92 -12.05 -23.07
N ALA A 57 -29.26 -11.30 -24.10
CA ALA A 57 -28.96 -11.70 -25.47
C ALA A 57 -27.44 -11.56 -25.65
N ASP A 58 -26.75 -12.69 -25.80
CA ASP A 58 -25.28 -12.71 -25.92
C ASP A 58 -24.78 -11.94 -27.15
N GLU A 59 -25.63 -11.73 -28.17
CA GLU A 59 -25.27 -11.02 -29.39
C GLU A 59 -26.43 -10.13 -29.87
N VAL A 60 -26.41 -8.85 -29.47
CA VAL A 60 -27.16 -7.81 -30.17
C VAL A 60 -26.24 -7.23 -31.24
N PRO A 61 -26.53 -7.42 -32.55
CA PRO A 61 -25.67 -6.93 -33.61
C PRO A 61 -25.81 -5.40 -33.70
N PHE A 62 -24.93 -4.68 -33.01
CA PHE A 62 -24.71 -3.27 -33.26
C PHE A 62 -23.81 -3.14 -34.50
N LEU A 63 -24.39 -2.69 -35.61
CA LEU A 63 -23.61 -2.22 -36.77
C LEU A 63 -22.92 -0.91 -36.40
N LEU A 64 -21.73 -1.03 -35.81
CA LEU A 64 -20.77 0.06 -35.66
C LEU A 64 -19.82 -0.02 -36.84
N ASP A 65 -19.88 0.97 -37.74
CA ASP A 65 -18.83 1.19 -38.74
C ASP A 65 -17.53 1.51 -37.99
N THR A 66 -16.67 0.50 -37.91
CA THR A 66 -15.41 0.52 -37.16
C THR A 66 -14.41 1.47 -37.82
N THR A 67 -14.35 2.70 -37.32
CA THR A 67 -13.23 3.63 -37.57
C THR A 67 -12.45 3.98 -36.33
N GLU A 68 -12.64 3.25 -35.23
CA GLU A 68 -11.86 3.45 -34.02
C GLU A 68 -11.12 2.16 -33.69
N HIS A 69 -9.81 2.17 -33.95
CA HIS A 69 -8.88 1.37 -33.17
C HIS A 69 -9.19 1.68 -31.70
N LEU A 70 -9.85 0.75 -31.01
CA LEU A 70 -9.94 0.78 -29.55
C LEU A 70 -8.52 0.61 -29.02
N GLU A 71 -7.81 1.72 -28.90
CA GLU A 71 -6.62 1.80 -28.08
C GLU A 71 -7.05 1.43 -26.67
N GLN A 72 -6.68 0.21 -26.32
CA GLN A 72 -6.73 -0.33 -24.97
C GLN A 72 -6.19 0.75 -24.02
N ASN A 73 -7.08 1.32 -23.21
CA ASN A 73 -6.79 2.38 -22.25
C ASN A 73 -5.93 3.54 -22.80
N VAL A 74 -6.60 4.54 -23.38
CA VAL A 74 -6.02 5.87 -23.68
C VAL A 74 -5.40 6.54 -22.43
N TYR A 75 -5.66 6.01 -21.21
CA TYR A 75 -5.03 6.44 -19.95
C TYR A 75 -3.96 5.50 -19.39
N THR A 76 -3.71 4.32 -19.97
CA THR A 76 -2.59 3.46 -19.51
C THR A 76 -1.22 4.03 -19.86
N SER A 77 -1.11 4.91 -20.87
CA SER A 77 0.18 5.45 -21.31
C SER A 77 0.65 6.69 -20.56
N GLN A 78 -0.23 7.39 -19.82
CA GLN A 78 0.19 8.50 -18.93
C GLN A 78 0.49 8.04 -17.50
N HIS A 79 0.17 6.79 -17.19
CA HIS A 79 0.40 6.13 -15.90
C HIS A 79 1.20 4.85 -16.13
N GLY A 80 2.46 4.99 -16.56
CA GLY A 80 3.42 3.90 -16.38
C GLY A 80 3.28 3.39 -14.95
N SER A 81 3.22 2.06 -14.79
CA SER A 81 3.15 1.40 -13.48
C SER A 81 4.13 2.10 -12.54
N ASP A 82 3.62 2.80 -11.53
CA ASP A 82 4.49 3.52 -10.60
C ASP A 82 5.39 2.48 -9.94
N PRO A 83 6.72 2.53 -10.09
CA PRO A 83 7.62 1.50 -9.58
C PRO A 83 7.53 1.37 -8.05
N LEU A 84 6.99 2.38 -7.37
CA LEU A 84 6.73 2.37 -5.93
C LEU A 84 5.50 1.54 -5.55
N LEU A 85 4.49 1.45 -6.42
CA LEU A 85 3.26 0.70 -6.16
C LEU A 85 3.39 -0.71 -6.73
N GLY A 86 3.15 -1.71 -5.89
CA GLY A 86 3.09 -3.09 -6.31
C GLY A 86 1.95 -3.34 -7.31
N ALA A 87 2.12 -4.37 -8.13
CA ALA A 87 1.11 -4.76 -9.12
C ALA A 87 -0.20 -5.24 -8.48
N ASP A 88 -0.12 -5.82 -7.27
CA ASP A 88 -1.27 -6.37 -6.56
C ASP A 88 -2.15 -5.25 -5.98
N ARG A 89 -3.44 -5.31 -6.33
CA ARG A 89 -4.48 -4.50 -5.70
C ARG A 89 -5.12 -5.30 -4.58
N LEU A 90 -5.13 -4.74 -3.39
CA LEU A 90 -5.61 -5.39 -2.18
C LEU A 90 -6.95 -4.82 -1.75
N CYS A 91 -7.78 -5.65 -1.13
CA CYS A 91 -9.04 -5.24 -0.55
C CYS A 91 -9.24 -5.87 0.82
N THR A 92 -9.85 -5.13 1.73
CA THR A 92 -10.30 -5.64 3.03
C THR A 92 -11.40 -4.76 3.60
N PHE A 93 -12.00 -5.18 4.71
CA PHE A 93 -13.00 -4.38 5.42
C PHE A 93 -12.54 -4.09 6.84
N LEU A 94 -12.53 -2.80 7.19
CA LEU A 94 -12.26 -2.35 8.55
C LEU A 94 -13.49 -1.62 9.09
N ARG A 95 -14.09 -2.16 10.15
CA ARG A 95 -15.32 -1.61 10.79
C ARG A 95 -16.44 -1.34 9.78
N GLY A 96 -16.65 -2.27 8.85
CA GLY A 96 -17.69 -2.19 7.81
C GLY A 96 -17.38 -1.25 6.65
N ARG A 97 -16.17 -0.68 6.59
CA ARG A 97 -15.73 0.17 5.47
C ARG A 97 -14.77 -0.60 4.57
N CYS A 98 -14.99 -0.49 3.26
CA CYS A 98 -14.11 -1.05 2.26
C CYS A 98 -12.80 -0.25 2.24
N LEU A 99 -11.67 -0.96 2.35
CA LEU A 99 -10.35 -0.42 2.18
C LEU A 99 -9.72 -1.04 0.94
N ARG A 100 -9.11 -0.19 0.14
CA ARG A 100 -8.37 -0.54 -1.07
C ARG A 100 -6.92 -0.23 -0.82
N GLY A 101 -6.05 -1.20 -1.08
CA GLY A 101 -4.65 -1.10 -0.71
C GLY A 101 -3.71 -1.50 -1.82
N SER A 102 -2.46 -1.04 -1.69
CA SER A 102 -1.36 -1.48 -2.53
C SER A 102 -0.13 -1.67 -1.65
N ARG A 103 0.61 -2.74 -1.92
CA ARG A 103 1.90 -3.00 -1.27
C ARG A 103 2.95 -2.10 -1.90
N LEU A 104 3.71 -1.38 -1.09
CA LEU A 104 4.81 -0.58 -1.58
C LEU A 104 6.01 -1.47 -1.92
N ASN A 105 6.67 -1.15 -3.03
CA ASN A 105 7.92 -1.77 -3.42
C ASN A 105 9.08 -1.11 -2.66
N LEU A 106 9.47 -1.72 -1.54
CA LEU A 106 10.56 -1.21 -0.71
C LEU A 106 11.92 -1.27 -1.40
N ASP A 107 12.12 -2.22 -2.32
CA ASP A 107 13.36 -2.34 -3.09
C ASP A 107 13.53 -1.14 -4.04
N ALA A 108 12.42 -0.66 -4.62
CA ALA A 108 12.43 0.55 -5.44
C ALA A 108 12.77 1.83 -4.64
N LEU A 109 12.57 1.84 -3.31
CA LEU A 109 12.99 2.94 -2.43
C LEU A 109 14.50 2.91 -2.11
N GLY A 110 15.17 1.77 -2.31
CA GLY A 110 16.59 1.61 -1.99
C GLY A 110 16.93 1.72 -0.50
N CYS A 111 15.93 1.61 0.38
CA CYS A 111 16.07 1.85 1.81
C CYS A 111 15.51 0.69 2.64
N ARG A 112 16.23 0.32 3.72
CA ARG A 112 15.71 -0.62 4.74
C ARG A 112 14.88 0.16 5.75
N MET A 113 13.61 -0.24 5.93
CA MET A 113 12.74 0.33 6.95
C MET A 113 12.74 -0.54 8.22
N ALA A 114 12.63 0.11 9.38
CA ALA A 114 12.60 -0.58 10.67
C ALA A 114 11.73 0.18 11.68
N VAL A 115 11.13 -0.55 12.61
CA VAL A 115 10.46 0.02 13.77
C VAL A 115 11.50 0.27 14.85
N VAL A 116 11.40 1.46 15.44
CA VAL A 116 12.31 1.90 16.50
C VAL A 116 11.53 2.32 17.73
N GLU A 117 12.07 2.00 18.89
CA GLU A 117 11.57 2.47 20.17
C GLU A 117 12.56 3.47 20.76
N ALA A 118 12.06 4.65 21.13
CA ALA A 118 12.81 5.63 21.88
C ALA A 118 12.69 5.30 23.38
N SER A 119 13.79 4.89 24.00
CA SER A 119 13.79 4.63 25.43
C SER A 119 13.69 5.92 26.22
N ALA A 120 12.81 5.94 27.23
CA ALA A 120 12.78 7.00 28.21
C ALA A 120 14.08 6.93 29.03
N SER A 121 14.99 7.89 28.79
CA SER A 121 16.19 8.17 29.57
C SER A 121 17.09 6.97 29.90
N SER A 122 18.01 6.63 28.99
CA SER A 122 19.21 5.88 29.35
C SER A 122 20.32 6.88 29.70
N SER A 123 20.72 6.94 30.97
CA SER A 123 21.88 7.70 31.47
C SER A 123 23.24 7.20 30.99
N ARG A 124 23.30 6.33 29.96
CA ARG A 124 24.56 5.90 29.35
C ARG A 124 25.15 7.03 28.51
N LYS A 125 26.03 7.77 29.15
CA LYS A 125 26.98 8.70 28.55
C LYS A 125 27.83 7.95 27.52
N THR A 126 27.52 8.10 26.23
CA THR A 126 28.49 7.86 25.18
C THR A 126 29.59 8.94 25.30
N PRO A 127 30.85 8.65 24.95
CA PRO A 127 31.93 9.65 25.04
C PRO A 127 31.70 10.88 24.14
N LEU A 128 30.75 10.81 23.21
CA LEU A 128 30.30 11.90 22.35
C LEU A 128 29.35 12.90 23.07
N ALA A 129 28.65 12.47 24.11
CA ALA A 129 27.72 13.28 24.88
C ALA A 129 28.42 13.97 26.08
N ARG A 130 29.43 14.81 25.79
CA ARG A 130 30.06 15.67 26.80
C ARG A 130 29.23 16.91 27.13
N ASN A 131 28.19 17.22 26.35
CA ASN A 131 27.36 18.39 26.56
C ASN A 131 26.04 18.01 27.26
N THR A 132 25.90 18.36 28.53
CA THR A 132 24.72 18.06 29.37
C THR A 132 23.49 18.88 29.01
N SER A 133 23.59 19.83 28.07
CA SER A 133 22.48 20.69 27.64
C SER A 133 21.62 20.11 26.52
N ILE A 134 22.04 19.00 25.89
CA ILE A 134 21.31 18.38 24.78
C ILE A 134 20.74 17.05 25.27
N PRO A 135 19.41 16.89 25.33
CA PRO A 135 18.80 15.62 25.72
C PRO A 135 19.12 14.56 24.65
N CYS A 136 19.89 13.54 25.04
CA CYS A 136 20.14 12.37 24.19
C CYS A 136 19.15 11.27 24.53
N GLN A 137 18.35 10.85 23.55
CA GLN A 137 17.49 9.66 23.66
C GLN A 137 18.18 8.49 22.96
N LEU A 138 18.22 7.34 23.62
CA LEU A 138 18.67 6.11 23.00
C LEU A 138 17.51 5.53 22.19
N VAL A 139 17.72 5.41 20.89
CA VAL A 139 16.79 4.78 19.95
C VAL A 139 17.28 3.36 19.68
N ARG A 140 16.39 2.38 19.79
CA ARG A 140 16.70 0.97 19.54
C ARG A 140 15.79 0.43 18.45
N GLU A 141 16.37 -0.28 17.49
CA GLU A 141 15.63 -1.07 16.51
C GLU A 141 14.92 -2.25 17.21
N THR A 142 13.61 -2.33 17.04
CA THR A 142 12.76 -3.39 17.62
C THR A 142 12.42 -4.46 16.58
N ALA A 143 12.11 -4.06 15.35
CA ALA A 143 11.75 -4.97 14.27
C ALA A 143 12.15 -4.40 12.90
N ALA A 144 12.46 -5.29 11.96
CA ALA A 144 12.66 -4.92 10.55
C ALA A 144 11.31 -4.98 9.81
N ILE A 145 11.06 -4.04 8.90
CA ILE A 145 9.81 -4.04 8.12
C ILE A 145 10.04 -4.88 6.87
N GLU A 146 9.27 -5.96 6.74
CA GLU A 146 9.28 -6.88 5.61
C GLU A 146 8.42 -6.38 4.47
N SER A 147 7.18 -5.96 4.79
CA SER A 147 6.26 -5.38 3.82
C SER A 147 5.52 -4.19 4.41
N LEU A 148 5.23 -3.22 3.54
CA LEU A 148 4.49 -2.02 3.87
C LEU A 148 3.31 -1.91 2.91
N THR A 149 2.09 -1.91 3.45
CA THR A 149 0.87 -1.76 2.67
C THR A 149 0.17 -0.47 3.05
N VAL A 150 -0.11 0.36 2.06
CA VAL A 150 -0.91 1.58 2.23
C VAL A 150 -2.36 1.29 1.84
N TRP A 151 -3.29 1.85 2.60
CA TRP A 151 -4.73 1.68 2.41
C TRP A 151 -5.42 3.02 2.25
N ASP A 152 -6.41 3.07 1.37
CA ASP A 152 -7.34 4.19 1.21
C ASP A 152 -8.79 3.69 1.24
N ARG A 153 -9.73 4.61 1.45
CA ARG A 153 -11.14 4.30 1.57
C ARG A 153 -11.76 4.20 0.19
N ASP A 154 -12.41 3.08 -0.09
CA ASP A 154 -13.23 2.81 -1.29
C ASP A 154 -12.52 2.93 -2.66
N THR A 155 -11.30 3.45 -2.74
CA THR A 155 -10.62 3.79 -3.99
C THR A 155 -9.19 3.27 -4.03
N ASP A 156 -8.77 2.78 -5.20
CA ASP A 156 -7.41 2.30 -5.40
C ASP A 156 -6.39 3.40 -5.14
N ILE A 157 -5.23 3.00 -4.63
CA ILE A 157 -4.12 3.92 -4.32
C ILE A 157 -3.65 4.57 -5.63
N SER A 158 -3.90 5.86 -5.75
CA SER A 158 -3.40 6.64 -6.88
C SER A 158 -1.89 6.87 -6.73
N PRO A 159 -1.09 6.75 -7.82
CA PRO A 159 0.32 7.13 -7.82
C PRO A 159 0.56 8.57 -7.32
N ILE A 160 -0.37 9.49 -7.56
CA ILE A 160 -0.25 10.89 -7.16
C ILE A 160 -0.87 11.18 -5.79
N ALA A 161 -1.21 10.15 -5.01
CA ALA A 161 -1.79 10.33 -3.69
C ALA A 161 -0.80 11.06 -2.75
N PRO A 162 -1.25 12.10 -2.01
CA PRO A 162 -0.38 12.85 -1.09
C PRO A 162 0.31 11.97 -0.04
N LEU A 163 -0.33 10.87 0.37
CA LEU A 163 0.24 9.90 1.30
C LEU A 163 1.53 9.23 0.79
N LEU A 164 1.75 9.23 -0.53
CA LEU A 164 2.93 8.67 -1.18
C LEU A 164 4.07 9.68 -1.34
N GLU A 165 3.81 10.98 -1.22
CA GLU A 165 4.82 12.03 -1.45
C GLU A 165 6.07 11.83 -0.59
N GLY A 166 5.89 11.50 0.69
CA GLY A 166 7.00 11.24 1.60
C GLY A 166 7.91 10.09 1.14
N TYR A 167 7.33 9.01 0.62
CA TYR A 167 8.09 7.87 0.09
C TYR A 167 8.80 8.23 -1.22
N LYS A 168 8.14 9.01 -2.09
CA LYS A 168 8.73 9.50 -3.34
C LYS A 168 9.91 10.44 -3.07
N HIS A 169 9.83 11.28 -2.05
CA HIS A 169 10.95 12.12 -1.63
C HIS A 169 12.17 11.29 -1.20
N LEU A 170 11.96 10.16 -0.51
CA LEU A 170 13.06 9.26 -0.15
C LEU A 170 13.74 8.65 -1.38
N ALA A 171 12.95 8.18 -2.34
CA ALA A 171 13.47 7.63 -3.60
C ALA A 171 14.29 8.69 -4.38
N VAL A 172 13.78 9.92 -4.48
CA VAL A 172 14.49 11.02 -5.15
C VAL A 172 15.75 11.42 -4.39
N ALA A 173 15.69 11.54 -3.06
CA ALA A 173 16.85 11.89 -2.25
C ALA A 173 17.98 10.87 -2.41
N PHE A 174 17.65 9.58 -2.47
CA PHE A 174 18.62 8.53 -2.76
C PHE A 174 19.27 8.68 -4.14
N ALA A 175 18.47 8.94 -5.19
CA ALA A 175 18.97 9.16 -6.55
C ALA A 175 19.87 10.40 -6.66
N VAL A 176 19.55 11.48 -5.95
CA VAL A 176 20.36 12.71 -5.91
C VAL A 176 21.68 12.47 -5.17
N CYS A 177 21.64 11.83 -3.99
CA CYS A 177 22.85 11.58 -3.21
C CYS A 177 23.80 10.58 -3.89
N THR A 178 23.28 9.61 -4.63
CA THR A 178 24.11 8.65 -5.39
C THR A 178 24.75 9.29 -6.63
N SER A 179 24.08 10.23 -7.29
CA SER A 179 24.65 10.96 -8.44
C SER A 179 25.67 12.05 -8.06
N CYS A 180 25.67 12.54 -6.83
CA CYS A 180 26.68 13.49 -6.33
C CYS A 180 27.99 12.85 -5.83
N ASN A 181 28.09 11.53 -5.76
CA ASN A 181 29.31 10.81 -5.35
C ASN A 181 30.18 10.36 -6.55
N CYS A 182 30.21 11.15 -7.63
CA CYS A 182 31.09 10.96 -8.80
C CYS A 182 32.09 12.11 -8.91
#